data_AF-A0A183JB23-F1
#
_entry.id   AF-A0A183JB23-F1
#
_cell.length_a   1.000
_cell.length_b   1.000
_cell.length_c   1.000
_cell.angle_alpha   90.00
_cell.angle_beta   90.00
_cell.angle_gamma   90.00
#
_symmetry.space_group_name_H-M   'P 1'
#
loop_
_entity.id
_entity.type
_entity.pdbx_description
1 polymer ?
#
loop_
_entity_poly.entity_id
_entity_poly.type
_entity_poly.pdbx_seq_one_letter_code
_entity_poly.pdbx_strand_id
1 'polypeptide(L)'
;MNSPIVDYGTAKLMAELYDVLDDMPNAVEQSDKSVVAIVRNVNRLFLHPSVKDALISGCIARLPASLCQMEIAELRGIIQTFSAKTVIVNESDKICAICLLVKALYENWTLKREHLALVYNAFGLKPMVKASLYPDLMYKLSAADIFAEDEVENLAMQLKQLNKDRLTVGQIIATLGPEIIVRQNGSITTKRTVVTQHFGAQFLTSDGMMKVGTCSMFLDLSLAQ
;
A
#
# COMPACT_ATOMS: atom_id res chain seq x y z
N MET A 1 16.38 -15.01 10.56
CA MET A 1 15.01 -14.57 10.24
C MET A 1 15.10 -13.12 9.78
N ASN A 2 15.09 -12.91 8.46
CA ASN A 2 15.22 -11.58 7.88
C ASN A 2 13.87 -10.87 7.97
N SER A 3 13.71 -10.05 9.00
CA SER A 3 12.60 -9.08 9.03
C SER A 3 12.75 -8.21 7.79
N PRO A 4 11.72 -8.05 6.93
CA PRO A 4 11.85 -7.17 5.79
C PRO A 4 12.14 -5.77 6.34
N ILE A 5 13.31 -5.23 6.00
CA ILE A 5 13.57 -3.81 6.14
C ILE A 5 12.50 -3.16 5.26
N VAL A 6 11.45 -2.64 5.89
CA VAL A 6 10.38 -1.95 5.17
C VAL A 6 10.98 -0.64 4.69
N ASP A 7 11.46 -0.63 3.44
CA ASP A 7 11.78 0.62 2.77
C ASP A 7 10.50 1.45 2.62
N TYR A 8 10.66 2.75 2.42
CA TYR A 8 9.53 3.67 2.35
C TYR A 8 8.52 3.29 1.25
N GLY A 9 9.00 2.76 0.11
CA GLY A 9 8.13 2.36 -1.00
C GLY A 9 7.25 1.18 -0.64
N THR A 10 7.84 0.15 -0.03
CA THR A 10 7.09 -1.01 0.50
C THR A 10 6.08 -0.59 1.57
N ALA A 11 6.46 0.31 2.49
CA ALA A 11 5.57 0.84 3.52
C ALA A 11 4.41 1.62 2.89
N LYS A 12 4.70 2.43 1.87
CA LYS A 12 3.69 3.24 1.19
C LYS A 12 2.76 2.38 0.34
N LEU A 13 3.24 1.33 -0.32
CA LEU A 13 2.35 0.38 -0.99
C LEU A 13 1.42 -0.31 0.00
N MET A 14 1.94 -0.68 1.18
CA MET A 14 1.11 -1.21 2.26
C MET A 14 0.06 -0.17 2.69
N ALA A 15 0.40 1.11 2.79
CA ALA A 15 -0.54 2.17 3.07
C ALA A 15 -1.73 2.20 2.12
N GLU A 16 -1.45 2.30 0.82
CA GLU A 16 -2.49 2.38 -0.19
C GLU A 16 -3.35 1.12 -0.21
N LEU A 17 -2.73 -0.05 -0.03
CA LEU A 17 -3.47 -1.31 0.06
C LEU A 17 -4.42 -1.34 1.26
N TYR A 18 -4.00 -0.88 2.43
CA TYR A 18 -4.87 -0.84 3.62
C TYR A 18 -5.98 0.21 3.53
N ASP A 19 -5.76 1.33 2.84
CA ASP A 19 -6.84 2.28 2.53
C ASP A 19 -7.89 1.61 1.61
N VAL A 20 -7.45 0.90 0.57
CA VAL A 20 -8.35 0.15 -0.32
C VAL A 20 -9.11 -0.96 0.39
N LEU A 21 -8.46 -1.70 1.30
CA LEU A 21 -9.11 -2.77 2.06
C LEU A 21 -10.18 -2.25 3.02
N ASP A 22 -9.98 -1.06 3.61
CA ASP A 22 -10.99 -0.41 4.46
C ASP A 22 -12.24 -0.02 3.64
N ASP A 23 -12.05 0.42 2.39
CA ASP A 23 -13.11 0.76 1.44
C ASP A 23 -13.83 -0.46 0.84
N MET A 24 -13.37 -1.68 1.16
CA MET A 24 -13.94 -2.94 0.67
C MET A 24 -14.47 -3.78 1.85
N PRO A 25 -15.75 -3.63 2.25
CA PRO A 25 -16.30 -4.19 3.49
C PRO A 25 -16.16 -5.72 3.67
N ASN A 26 -15.99 -6.44 2.54
CA ASN A 26 -15.90 -7.90 2.46
C ASN A 26 -14.51 -8.38 2.00
N ALA A 27 -13.51 -7.51 1.89
CA ALA A 27 -12.17 -7.87 1.44
C ALA A 27 -11.36 -8.68 2.46
N VAL A 28 -11.59 -8.41 3.74
CA VAL A 28 -10.96 -9.11 4.86
C VAL A 28 -11.99 -9.73 5.78
N GLU A 29 -11.57 -10.67 6.61
CA GLU A 29 -12.43 -11.27 7.62
C GLU A 29 -12.81 -10.26 8.72
N GLN A 30 -13.95 -10.49 9.38
CA GLN A 30 -14.45 -9.59 10.42
C GLN A 30 -13.46 -9.44 11.59
N SER A 31 -12.70 -10.50 11.90
CA SER A 31 -11.62 -10.49 12.91
C SER A 31 -10.45 -9.57 12.55
N ASP A 32 -10.22 -9.32 11.26
CA ASP A 32 -9.09 -8.52 10.77
C ASP A 32 -9.44 -7.04 10.58
N LYS A 33 -10.72 -6.65 10.66
CA LYS A 33 -11.14 -5.25 10.44
C LYS A 33 -10.48 -4.27 11.41
N SER A 34 -10.28 -4.66 12.66
CA SER A 34 -9.61 -3.81 13.65
C SER A 34 -8.12 -3.65 13.33
N VAL A 35 -7.49 -4.70 12.78
CA VAL A 35 -6.10 -4.67 12.32
C VAL A 35 -5.97 -3.74 11.10
N VAL A 36 -6.90 -3.84 10.14
CA VAL A 36 -6.97 -2.94 8.98
C VAL A 36 -7.08 -1.49 9.44
N ALA A 37 -7.97 -1.19 10.38
CA ALA A 37 -8.15 0.16 10.92
C ALA A 37 -6.88 0.71 11.61
N ILE A 38 -6.18 -0.12 12.40
CA ILE A 38 -4.90 0.25 13.04
C ILE A 38 -3.87 0.60 11.97
N VAL A 39 -3.61 -0.33 11.04
CA VAL A 39 -2.53 -0.17 10.07
C VAL A 39 -2.79 1.03 9.16
N ARG A 40 -4.03 1.20 8.68
CA ARG A 40 -4.46 2.37 7.90
C ARG A 40 -4.17 3.69 8.62
N ASN A 41 -4.57 3.80 9.89
CA ASN A 41 -4.37 5.03 10.65
C ASN A 41 -2.88 5.28 11.00
N VAL A 42 -2.11 4.21 11.25
CA VAL A 42 -0.66 4.30 11.36
C VAL A 42 -0.05 4.88 10.08
N ASN A 43 -0.51 4.41 8.92
CA ASN A 43 0.00 4.89 7.63
C ASN A 43 -0.30 6.36 7.40
N ARG A 44 -1.52 6.81 7.69
CA ARG A 44 -1.91 8.22 7.55
C ARG A 44 -1.06 9.17 8.39
N LEU A 45 -0.72 8.77 9.61
CA LEU A 45 0.06 9.58 10.53
C LEU A 45 1.57 9.50 10.27
N PHE A 46 2.12 8.28 10.15
CA PHE A 46 3.56 8.04 10.18
C PHE A 46 4.20 7.89 8.80
N LEU A 47 3.40 7.75 7.73
CA LEU A 47 3.86 7.81 6.34
C LEU A 47 3.38 9.06 5.59
N HIS A 48 2.97 10.10 6.32
CA HIS A 48 2.55 11.34 5.70
C HIS A 48 3.72 11.97 4.91
N PRO A 49 3.50 12.54 3.71
CA PRO A 49 4.58 13.11 2.88
C PRO A 49 5.46 14.13 3.61
N SER A 50 4.88 14.93 4.52
CA SER A 50 5.63 15.93 5.29
C SER A 50 6.62 15.35 6.31
N VAL A 51 6.53 14.05 6.63
CA VAL A 51 7.47 13.35 7.53
C VAL A 51 8.34 12.33 6.79
N LYS A 52 8.20 12.22 5.47
CA LYS A 52 8.95 11.31 4.59
C LYS A 52 10.47 11.43 4.81
N ASP A 53 11.01 12.65 4.79
CA ASP A 53 12.46 12.86 4.89
C ASP A 53 13.02 12.42 6.24
N ALA A 54 12.27 12.66 7.33
CA ALA A 54 12.63 12.16 8.66
C ALA A 54 12.66 10.63 8.67
N LEU A 55 11.66 9.98 8.06
CA LEU A 55 11.57 8.52 8.01
C LEU A 55 12.70 7.90 7.15
N ILE A 56 13.03 8.51 6.00
CA ILE A 56 14.09 8.04 5.10
C ILE A 56 15.48 8.24 5.73
N SER A 57 15.71 9.38 6.38
CA SER A 57 16.96 9.68 7.08
C SER A 57 17.13 8.91 8.39
N GLY A 58 16.08 8.25 8.88
CA GLY A 58 16.09 7.54 10.17
C GLY A 58 15.99 8.46 11.38
N CYS A 59 15.70 9.74 11.17
CA CYS A 59 15.48 10.73 12.21
C CYS A 59 14.05 10.65 12.78
N ILE A 60 13.88 11.16 13.99
CA ILE A 60 12.57 11.44 14.57
C ILE A 60 12.24 12.92 14.38
N ALA A 61 10.99 13.22 14.06
CA ALA A 61 10.48 14.57 13.91
C ALA A 61 9.17 14.70 14.69
N ARG A 62 8.76 15.93 15.00
CA ARG A 62 7.42 16.14 15.55
C ARG A 62 6.38 15.82 14.48
N LEU A 63 5.28 15.22 14.90
CA LEU A 63 4.14 15.09 14.00
C LEU A 63 3.65 16.50 13.62
N PRO A 64 3.40 16.76 12.34
CA PRO A 64 2.91 18.06 11.86
C PRO A 64 1.66 18.49 12.61
N ALA A 65 1.62 19.75 13.05
CA ALA A 65 0.43 20.32 13.71
C ALA A 65 -0.82 20.30 12.81
N SER A 66 -0.63 20.21 11.49
CA SER A 66 -1.68 20.12 10.47
C SER A 66 -2.27 18.71 10.28
N LEU A 67 -1.59 17.66 10.76
CA LEU A 67 -2.22 16.34 10.93
C LEU A 67 -3.05 16.47 12.19
N CYS A 68 -4.34 16.75 11.99
CA CYS A 68 -5.25 17.21 13.01
C CYS A 68 -5.21 16.31 14.25
N GLN A 69 -5.47 16.91 15.40
CA GLN A 69 -5.69 16.17 16.65
C GLN A 69 -6.73 15.04 16.48
N MET A 70 -7.57 15.14 15.44
CA MET A 70 -8.52 14.12 15.00
C MET A 70 -7.87 12.80 14.64
N GLU A 71 -6.88 12.74 13.73
CA GLU A 71 -6.24 11.48 13.33
C GLU A 71 -5.50 10.84 14.50
N ILE A 72 -4.87 11.66 15.35
CA ILE A 72 -4.23 11.19 16.60
C ILE A 72 -5.28 10.62 17.56
N ALA A 73 -6.40 11.32 17.75
CA ALA A 73 -7.48 10.86 18.62
C ALA A 73 -8.15 9.58 18.08
N GLU A 74 -8.33 9.49 16.77
CA GLU A 74 -8.88 8.33 16.07
C GLU A 74 -8.01 7.09 16.30
N LEU A 75 -6.69 7.19 16.01
CA LEU A 75 -5.78 6.07 16.23
C LEU A 75 -5.74 5.66 17.71
N ARG A 76 -5.75 6.63 18.65
CA ARG A 76 -5.82 6.33 20.09
C ARG A 76 -7.10 5.55 20.44
N GLY A 77 -8.26 5.98 19.94
CA GLY A 77 -9.54 5.30 20.19
C GLY A 77 -9.58 3.88 19.62
N ILE A 78 -9.01 3.68 18.43
CA ILE A 78 -8.89 2.36 17.81
C ILE A 78 -8.01 1.45 18.65
N ILE A 79 -6.82 1.93 19.08
CA ILE A 79 -5.90 1.16 19.93
C ILE A 79 -6.58 0.76 21.25
N GLN A 80 -7.25 1.70 21.92
CA GLN A 80 -7.96 1.41 23.18
C GLN A 80 -9.04 0.35 22.98
N THR A 81 -9.84 0.47 21.92
CA THR A 81 -10.90 -0.50 21.59
C THR A 81 -10.31 -1.87 21.27
N PHE A 82 -9.19 -1.91 20.54
CA PHE A 82 -8.49 -3.14 20.21
C PHE A 82 -7.98 -3.82 21.48
N SER A 83 -7.27 -3.10 22.35
CA SER A 83 -6.73 -3.59 23.62
C SER A 83 -7.82 -4.07 24.59
N ALA A 84 -9.00 -3.46 24.58
CA ALA A 84 -10.12 -3.90 25.43
C ALA A 84 -10.80 -5.18 24.92
N LYS A 85 -10.88 -5.38 23.60
CA LYS A 85 -11.56 -6.53 22.97
C LYS A 85 -10.68 -7.77 22.84
N THR A 86 -9.37 -7.60 22.75
CA THR A 86 -8.44 -8.71 22.54
C THR A 86 -7.74 -9.08 23.84
N VAL A 87 -7.73 -10.37 24.16
CA VAL A 87 -6.83 -10.93 25.17
C VAL A 87 -5.44 -10.98 24.54
N ILE A 88 -4.74 -9.84 24.44
CA ILE A 88 -3.38 -9.73 23.87
C ILE A 88 -2.34 -10.41 24.79
N VAL A 89 -2.77 -11.12 25.82
CA VAL A 89 -1.97 -11.59 26.97
C VAL A 89 -0.75 -12.43 26.54
N ASN A 90 -0.74 -13.01 25.34
CA ASN A 90 0.36 -13.85 24.84
C ASN A 90 0.99 -13.39 23.51
N GLU A 91 0.65 -12.22 22.96
CA GLU A 91 1.24 -11.73 21.70
C GLU A 91 2.25 -10.60 21.95
N SER A 92 3.46 -10.97 22.37
CA SER A 92 4.55 -10.02 22.72
C SER A 92 4.79 -8.95 21.67
N ASP A 93 4.74 -9.32 20.39
CA ASP A 93 5.02 -8.42 19.28
C ASP A 93 3.93 -7.36 19.10
N LYS A 94 2.65 -7.76 19.27
CA LYS A 94 1.51 -6.82 19.22
C LYS A 94 1.51 -5.89 20.43
N ILE A 95 1.82 -6.39 21.62
CA ILE A 95 1.96 -5.56 22.82
C ILE A 95 3.06 -4.51 22.59
N CYS A 96 4.24 -4.94 22.13
CA CYS A 96 5.37 -4.06 21.85
C CYS A 96 4.99 -2.97 20.83
N ALA A 97 4.37 -3.36 19.71
CA ALA A 97 3.92 -2.43 18.68
C ALA A 97 2.88 -1.41 19.21
N ILE A 98 1.93 -1.85 20.04
CA ILE A 98 0.95 -0.95 20.69
C ILE A 98 1.64 0.03 21.63
N CYS A 99 2.57 -0.44 22.47
CA CYS A 99 3.32 0.42 23.38
C CYS A 99 4.11 1.50 22.62
N LEU A 100 4.75 1.13 21.50
CA LEU A 100 5.45 2.08 20.63
C LEU A 100 4.51 3.14 20.05
N LEU A 101 3.35 2.73 19.55
CA LEU A 101 2.34 3.64 19.02
C LEU A 101 1.81 4.60 20.09
N VAL A 102 1.41 4.08 21.26
CA VAL A 102 0.90 4.90 22.36
C VAL A 102 1.92 5.93 22.80
N LYS A 103 3.19 5.52 22.94
CA LYS A 103 4.28 6.44 23.31
C LYS A 103 4.47 7.54 22.26
N ALA A 104 4.56 7.18 20.98
CA ALA A 104 4.75 8.14 19.89
C ALA A 104 3.58 9.15 19.81
N LEU A 105 2.35 8.67 19.99
CA LEU A 105 1.16 9.51 20.00
C LEU A 105 1.10 10.42 21.23
N TYR A 106 1.54 9.96 22.40
CA TYR A 106 1.56 10.77 23.62
C TYR A 106 2.61 11.89 23.54
N GLU A 107 3.81 11.56 23.08
CA GLU A 107 4.92 12.51 22.97
C GLU A 107 4.85 13.38 21.70
N ASN A 108 3.93 13.07 20.78
CA ASN A 108 3.71 13.76 19.50
C ASN A 108 4.92 13.72 18.55
N TRP A 109 5.57 12.57 18.47
CA TRP A 109 6.72 12.33 17.59
C TRP A 109 6.42 11.25 16.55
N THR A 110 7.14 11.33 15.42
CA THR A 110 7.15 10.26 14.43
C THR A 110 7.82 9.01 14.99
N LEU A 111 7.50 7.87 14.40
CA LEU A 111 8.22 6.63 14.64
C LEU A 111 9.49 6.58 13.78
N LYS A 112 10.54 5.97 14.35
CA LYS A 112 11.68 5.52 13.55
C LYS A 112 11.24 4.39 12.61
N ARG A 113 11.94 4.25 11.48
CA ARG A 113 11.69 3.18 10.50
C ARG A 113 11.68 1.78 11.12
N GLU A 114 12.61 1.49 12.01
CA GLU A 114 12.69 0.20 12.72
C GLU A 114 11.45 -0.08 13.59
N HIS A 115 10.92 0.94 14.28
CA HIS A 115 9.69 0.81 15.06
C HIS A 115 8.46 0.65 14.17
N LEU A 116 8.42 1.36 13.05
CA LEU A 116 7.33 1.23 12.09
C LEU A 116 7.31 -0.19 11.46
N ALA A 117 8.48 -0.76 11.18
CA ALA A 117 8.60 -2.15 10.74
C ALA A 117 8.06 -3.14 11.79
N LEU A 118 8.31 -2.91 13.09
CA LEU A 118 7.73 -3.73 14.16
C LEU A 118 6.19 -3.68 14.14
N VAL A 119 5.61 -2.50 13.92
CA VAL A 119 4.15 -2.33 13.80
C VAL A 119 3.62 -3.11 12.60
N TYR A 120 4.25 -3.01 11.43
CA TYR A 120 3.81 -3.75 10.24
C TYR A 120 3.99 -5.26 10.38
N ASN A 121 5.04 -5.73 11.03
CA ASN A 121 5.22 -7.16 11.25
C ASN A 121 4.17 -7.71 12.22
N ALA A 122 3.80 -6.93 13.24
CA ALA A 122 2.79 -7.32 14.22
C ALA A 122 1.36 -7.36 13.63
N PHE A 123 1.04 -6.40 12.75
CA PHE A 123 -0.33 -6.15 12.28
C PHE A 123 -0.50 -6.26 10.76
N GLY A 124 0.44 -5.74 9.99
CA GLY A 124 0.32 -5.44 8.56
C GLY A 124 0.40 -6.63 7.59
N LEU A 125 0.94 -7.78 7.99
CA LEU A 125 1.26 -8.85 7.04
C LEU A 125 0.23 -9.98 6.95
N LYS A 126 -0.56 -10.19 8.00
CA LYS A 126 -1.39 -11.38 8.19
C LYS A 126 -2.79 -11.35 7.56
N PRO A 127 -3.49 -10.20 7.47
CA PRO A 127 -4.84 -10.18 6.90
C PRO A 127 -4.89 -10.82 5.52
N MET A 128 -5.95 -11.58 5.25
CA MET A 128 -6.11 -12.35 4.02
C MET A 128 -7.15 -11.76 3.10
N VAL A 129 -6.84 -11.74 1.81
CA VAL A 129 -7.73 -11.27 0.73
C VAL A 129 -8.07 -12.42 -0.20
N LYS A 130 -9.34 -12.56 -0.57
CA LYS A 130 -9.81 -13.62 -1.48
C LYS A 130 -9.42 -13.33 -2.93
N ALA A 131 -9.10 -14.38 -3.68
CA ALA A 131 -8.71 -14.28 -5.09
C ALA A 131 -9.77 -13.69 -6.01
N SER A 132 -11.05 -13.84 -5.66
CA SER A 132 -12.17 -13.20 -6.36
C SER A 132 -12.12 -11.68 -6.33
N LEU A 133 -11.39 -11.08 -5.38
CA LEU A 133 -11.33 -9.63 -5.15
C LEU A 133 -10.05 -8.99 -5.69
N TYR A 134 -9.10 -9.76 -6.24
CA TYR A 134 -7.87 -9.18 -6.80
C TYR A 134 -8.13 -8.19 -7.95
N PRO A 135 -9.06 -8.43 -8.89
CA PRO A 135 -9.37 -7.45 -9.93
C PRO A 135 -9.85 -6.11 -9.36
N ASP A 136 -10.81 -6.14 -8.42
CA ASP A 136 -11.35 -4.94 -7.78
C ASP A 136 -10.27 -4.20 -6.97
N LEU A 137 -9.41 -4.94 -6.29
CA LEU A 137 -8.26 -4.41 -5.55
C LEU A 137 -7.30 -3.66 -6.49
N MET A 138 -6.93 -4.28 -7.61
CA MET A 138 -6.04 -3.66 -8.60
C MET A 138 -6.68 -2.43 -9.25
N TYR A 139 -7.98 -2.50 -9.55
CA TYR A 139 -8.73 -1.37 -10.09
C TYR A 139 -8.74 -0.18 -9.13
N LYS A 140 -9.00 -0.40 -7.84
CA LYS A 140 -8.95 0.68 -6.83
C LYS A 140 -7.55 1.27 -6.65
N LEU A 141 -6.50 0.45 -6.72
CA LEU A 141 -5.12 0.95 -6.68
C LEU A 141 -4.74 1.71 -7.96
N SER A 142 -5.30 1.35 -9.11
CA SER A 142 -5.16 2.12 -10.35
C SER A 142 -5.89 3.46 -10.26
N ALA A 143 -7.11 3.49 -9.71
CA ALA A 143 -7.85 4.72 -9.45
C ALA A 143 -7.16 5.67 -8.46
N ALA A 144 -6.20 5.16 -7.68
CA ALA A 144 -5.32 5.94 -6.80
C ALA A 144 -4.00 6.39 -7.48
N ASP A 145 -3.91 6.31 -8.81
CA ASP A 145 -2.75 6.68 -9.64
C ASP A 145 -1.45 5.91 -9.33
N ILE A 146 -1.58 4.70 -8.77
CA ILE A 146 -0.45 3.82 -8.45
C ILE A 146 -0.09 2.95 -9.67
N PHE A 147 -1.12 2.36 -10.28
CA PHE A 147 -1.00 1.47 -11.45
C PHE A 147 -1.67 2.12 -12.67
N ALA A 148 -1.08 1.95 -13.85
CA ALA A 148 -1.77 2.33 -15.08
C ALA A 148 -2.95 1.37 -15.34
N GLU A 149 -4.01 1.88 -15.99
CA GLU A 149 -5.24 1.10 -16.24
C GLU A 149 -4.97 -0.18 -17.04
N ASP A 150 -4.02 -0.15 -17.97
CA ASP A 150 -3.61 -1.29 -18.80
C ASP A 150 -2.80 -2.35 -18.02
N GLU A 151 -2.33 -2.05 -16.81
CA GLU A 151 -1.61 -2.98 -15.95
C GLU A 151 -2.54 -3.84 -15.06
N VAL A 152 -3.78 -3.37 -14.83
CA VAL A 152 -4.70 -3.94 -13.83
C VAL A 152 -4.92 -5.44 -14.03
N GLU A 153 -5.23 -5.87 -15.26
CA GLU A 153 -5.49 -7.28 -15.56
C GLU A 153 -4.25 -8.15 -15.37
N ASN A 154 -3.09 -7.67 -15.81
CA ASN A 154 -1.83 -8.39 -15.69
C ASN A 154 -1.43 -8.56 -14.23
N LEU A 155 -1.53 -7.51 -13.42
CA LEU A 155 -1.22 -7.56 -11.98
C LEU A 155 -2.18 -8.50 -11.24
N ALA A 156 -3.48 -8.45 -11.56
CA ALA A 156 -4.45 -9.38 -11.00
C ALA A 156 -4.15 -10.84 -11.40
N MET A 157 -3.69 -11.06 -12.63
CA MET A 157 -3.27 -12.38 -13.11
C MET A 157 -2.01 -12.88 -12.40
N GLN A 158 -1.01 -12.03 -12.18
CA GLN A 158 0.19 -12.36 -11.40
C GLN A 158 -0.16 -12.82 -9.98
N LEU A 159 -1.10 -12.15 -9.32
CA LEU A 159 -1.58 -12.60 -8.00
C LEU A 159 -2.30 -13.96 -8.08
N LYS A 160 -3.10 -14.20 -9.13
CA LYS A 160 -3.77 -15.50 -9.33
C LYS A 160 -2.79 -16.63 -9.64
N GLN A 161 -1.68 -16.36 -10.32
CA GLN A 161 -0.64 -17.36 -10.65
C GLN A 161 0.03 -17.97 -9.41
N LEU A 162 -0.11 -17.34 -8.24
CA LEU A 162 0.33 -17.92 -6.97
C LEU A 162 -0.52 -19.15 -6.55
N ASN A 163 -1.58 -19.48 -7.31
CA ASN A 163 -2.44 -20.66 -7.15
C ASN A 163 -2.97 -20.83 -5.72
N LYS A 164 -3.38 -19.71 -5.11
CA LYS A 164 -3.99 -19.67 -3.78
C LYS A 164 -5.32 -18.93 -3.84
N ASP A 165 -6.34 -19.53 -3.23
CA ASP A 165 -7.68 -18.94 -3.11
C ASP A 165 -7.69 -17.66 -2.26
N ARG A 166 -6.66 -17.52 -1.41
CA ARG A 166 -6.44 -16.34 -0.57
C ARG A 166 -4.96 -16.04 -0.45
N LEU A 167 -4.62 -14.77 -0.49
CA LEU A 167 -3.26 -14.29 -0.23
C LEU A 167 -3.27 -13.43 1.01
N THR A 168 -2.20 -13.52 1.81
CA THR A 168 -1.98 -12.54 2.86
C THR A 168 -1.57 -11.20 2.25
N VAL A 169 -1.84 -10.10 2.95
CA VAL A 169 -1.36 -8.78 2.54
C VAL A 169 0.16 -8.81 2.33
N GLY A 170 0.91 -9.50 3.19
CA GLY A 170 2.36 -9.66 3.00
C GLY A 170 2.75 -10.34 1.68
N GLN A 171 1.96 -11.31 1.19
CA GLN A 171 2.21 -11.95 -0.10
C GLN A 171 1.91 -10.99 -1.27
N ILE A 172 0.81 -10.23 -1.19
CA ILE A 172 0.47 -9.22 -2.20
C ILE A 172 1.57 -8.17 -2.30
N ILE A 173 2.04 -7.66 -1.16
CA ILE A 173 3.14 -6.69 -1.09
C ILE A 173 4.43 -7.29 -1.64
N ALA A 174 4.76 -8.55 -1.33
CA ALA A 174 5.96 -9.19 -1.85
C ALA A 174 5.92 -9.38 -3.38
N THR A 175 4.73 -9.58 -3.96
CA THR A 175 4.56 -9.71 -5.41
C THR A 175 4.62 -8.37 -6.13
N LEU A 176 3.98 -7.33 -5.59
CA LEU A 176 3.84 -6.03 -6.27
C LEU A 176 4.98 -5.05 -5.93
N GLY A 177 5.54 -5.15 -4.71
CA GLY A 177 6.57 -4.24 -4.18
C GLY A 177 7.77 -4.01 -5.10
N PRO A 178 8.35 -5.05 -5.73
CA PRO A 178 9.48 -4.88 -6.65
C PRO A 178 9.21 -3.95 -7.84
N GLU A 179 7.95 -3.73 -8.21
CA GLU A 179 7.58 -2.85 -9.32
C GLU A 179 7.35 -1.40 -8.91
N ILE A 180 7.37 -1.10 -7.60
CA ILE A 180 7.05 0.22 -7.07
C ILE A 180 8.24 1.18 -7.11
N ILE A 181 7.96 2.42 -7.51
CA ILE A 181 8.82 3.60 -7.44
C ILE A 181 8.16 4.63 -6.54
N VAL A 182 8.96 5.25 -5.67
CA VAL A 182 8.54 6.40 -4.85
C VAL A 182 8.80 7.69 -5.62
N ARG A 183 7.77 8.49 -5.88
CA ARG A 183 7.88 9.81 -6.52
C ARG A 183 8.46 10.85 -5.55
N GLN A 184 8.91 11.99 -6.08
CA GLN A 184 9.48 13.08 -5.26
C GLN A 184 8.51 13.56 -4.17
N ASN A 185 7.22 13.71 -4.53
CA ASN A 185 6.14 14.10 -3.61
C ASN A 185 5.78 13.03 -2.55
N GLY A 186 6.42 11.86 -2.57
CA GLY A 186 6.18 10.79 -1.60
C GLY A 186 5.01 9.85 -1.94
N SER A 187 4.32 10.07 -3.06
CA SER A 187 3.40 9.07 -3.62
C SER A 187 4.19 7.93 -4.27
N ILE A 188 3.50 6.85 -4.61
CA ILE A 188 4.09 5.70 -5.30
C ILE A 188 3.48 5.49 -6.68
N THR A 189 4.19 4.75 -7.53
CA THR A 189 3.77 4.36 -8.88
C THR A 189 4.55 3.15 -9.36
N THR A 190 4.24 2.58 -10.52
CA THR A 190 5.03 1.49 -11.11
C THR A 190 6.20 1.99 -11.95
N LYS A 191 7.24 1.14 -12.07
CA LYS A 191 8.35 1.33 -13.02
C LYS A 191 7.86 1.57 -14.44
N ARG A 192 6.87 0.80 -14.90
CA ARG A 192 6.28 0.93 -16.23
C ARG A 192 5.62 2.30 -16.42
N THR A 193 4.82 2.75 -15.46
CA THR A 193 4.16 4.07 -15.53
C THR A 193 5.19 5.19 -15.69
N VAL A 194 6.30 5.14 -14.94
CA VAL A 194 7.39 6.13 -15.05
C VAL A 194 8.06 6.06 -16.42
N VAL A 195 8.32 4.87 -16.96
CA VAL A 195 8.89 4.72 -18.30
C VAL A 195 7.97 5.30 -19.37
N THR A 196 6.66 4.99 -19.31
CA THR A 196 5.69 5.53 -20.27
C THR A 196 5.54 7.05 -20.14
N GLN A 197 5.55 7.60 -18.94
CA GLN A 197 5.42 9.05 -18.71
C GLN A 197 6.67 9.85 -19.12
N HIS A 198 7.87 9.32 -18.87
CA HIS A 198 9.14 10.01 -19.19
C HIS A 198 9.69 9.71 -20.58
N PHE A 199 9.46 8.51 -21.12
CA PHE A 199 9.98 8.09 -22.43
C PHE A 199 8.89 7.97 -23.50
N GLY A 200 7.61 7.86 -23.13
CA GLY A 200 6.49 7.85 -24.09
C GLY A 200 6.18 9.22 -24.70
N ALA A 201 6.78 10.30 -24.20
CA ALA A 201 6.63 11.66 -24.76
C ALA A 201 7.71 12.05 -25.79
N GLN A 202 8.75 11.23 -26.01
CA GLN A 202 9.81 11.55 -26.97
C GLN A 202 10.30 10.30 -27.73
N PHE A 203 9.54 9.91 -28.74
CA PHE A 203 10.13 9.39 -29.97
C PHE A 203 9.81 10.37 -31.10
N LEU A 204 10.56 11.47 -31.15
CA LEU A 204 10.82 12.12 -32.44
C LEU A 204 11.78 11.19 -33.18
N THR A 205 11.29 10.52 -34.21
CA THR A 205 12.19 9.98 -35.23
C THR A 205 12.93 11.15 -35.86
N SER A 206 14.14 10.91 -36.39
CA SER A 206 15.00 11.91 -37.05
C SER A 206 14.31 12.67 -38.20
N ASP A 207 13.12 12.23 -38.61
CA ASP A 207 12.37 12.73 -39.76
C ASP A 207 11.09 13.49 -39.35
N GLY A 208 10.84 13.70 -38.05
CA GLY A 208 9.80 14.61 -37.56
C GLY A 208 8.34 14.17 -37.78
N MET A 209 8.06 12.90 -38.04
CA MET A 209 6.67 12.41 -38.24
C MET A 209 6.15 11.59 -37.04
N MET A 210 4.99 11.98 -36.51
CA MET A 210 4.23 11.18 -35.53
C MET A 210 3.66 9.92 -36.21
N LYS A 211 3.99 8.73 -35.70
CA LYS A 211 3.18 7.53 -35.96
C LYS A 211 2.11 7.42 -34.88
N VAL A 212 0.87 7.67 -35.26
CA VAL A 212 -0.29 7.30 -34.44
C VAL A 212 -0.33 5.78 -34.41
N GLY A 213 -0.17 5.19 -33.22
CA GLY A 213 -0.45 3.78 -32.99
C GLY A 213 -1.95 3.56 -33.08
N THR A 214 -2.47 3.34 -34.28
CA THR A 214 -3.84 2.87 -34.45
C THR A 214 -3.91 1.46 -33.86
N CYS A 215 -4.61 1.35 -32.75
CA CYS A 215 -5.20 0.12 -32.26
C CYS A 215 -6.01 -0.50 -33.42
N SER A 216 -5.61 -1.68 -33.90
CA SER A 216 -6.47 -2.53 -34.71
C SER A 216 -6.61 -3.87 -33.99
N MET A 217 -7.64 -3.97 -33.16
CA MET A 217 -8.22 -5.26 -32.82
C MET A 217 -8.74 -5.91 -34.11
N PHE A 218 -8.49 -7.20 -34.21
CA PHE A 218 -8.99 -8.12 -35.21
C PHE A 218 -10.50 -8.01 -35.41
N LEU A 219 -10.94 -8.08 -36.67
CA LEU A 219 -12.14 -8.80 -37.05
C LEU A 219 -11.81 -9.62 -38.29
N ASP A 220 -11.42 -10.86 -38.04
CA ASP A 220 -11.57 -11.96 -38.98
C ASP A 220 -13.07 -12.28 -39.03
N LEU A 221 -13.70 -12.14 -40.20
CA LEU A 221 -14.94 -12.85 -40.52
C LEU A 221 -15.03 -13.03 -42.03
N SER A 222 -15.20 -14.29 -42.37
CA SER A 222 -15.16 -14.94 -43.66
C SER A 222 -16.33 -14.58 -44.59
N LEU A 223 -16.20 -15.11 -45.82
CA LEU A 223 -17.24 -15.55 -46.75
C LEU A 223 -17.74 -14.58 -47.84
N ALA A 224 -17.35 -14.97 -49.06
CA ALA A 224 -18.24 -15.39 -50.16
C ALA A 224 -18.27 -14.51 -51.42
N GLN A 225 -17.89 -15.21 -52.52
CA GLN A 225 -18.10 -14.99 -53.96
C GLN A 225 -17.17 -14.01 -54.68
#